data_AF-A0A844SKT2-F1
#
_entry.id   AF-A0A844SKT2-F1
#
_cell.length_a   1.000
_cell.length_b   1.000
_cell.length_c   1.000
_cell.angle_alpha   90.00
_cell.angle_beta   90.00
_cell.angle_gamma   90.00
#
_symmetry.space_group_name_H-M   'P 1'
#
loop_
_entity.id
_entity.type
_entity.pdbx_description
1 polymer ?
#
loop_
_entity_poly.entity_id
_entity_poly.type
_entity_poly.pdbx_seq_one_letter_code
_entity_poly.pdbx_strand_id
1 'polypeptide(L)' 'MMPFGGMKPGVGRESGIDAVREYQETKSVWISTATDVPANPFVMR' A
#
# COMPACT_ATOMS: atom_id res chain seq x y z
N MET A 1 -7.24 -12.45 18.04
CA MET A 1 -8.32 -13.11 17.29
C MET A 1 -7.71 -13.85 16.11
N MET A 2 -8.03 -15.13 15.91
CA MET A 2 -7.45 -15.94 14.84
C MET A 2 -8.22 -15.73 13.52
N PRO A 3 -7.54 -15.53 12.37
CA PRO A 3 -8.19 -15.35 11.09
C PRO A 3 -8.66 -16.70 10.52
N PHE A 4 -9.92 -16.78 10.10
CA PHE A 4 -10.54 -17.99 9.52
C PHE A 4 -10.81 -17.78 8.03
N GLY A 5 -10.44 -18.73 7.16
CA GLY A 5 -10.65 -18.59 5.72
C GLY A 5 -10.25 -19.85 4.94
N GLY A 6 -10.93 -20.11 3.82
CA GLY A 6 -10.79 -21.34 3.02
C GLY A 6 -9.58 -21.32 2.07
N MET A 7 -9.14 -22.51 1.63
CA MET A 7 -7.99 -22.68 0.73
C MET A 7 -8.36 -23.16 -0.68
N LYS A 8 -9.58 -23.67 -0.93
CA LYS A 8 -9.91 -24.33 -2.21
C LYS A 8 -11.16 -23.82 -2.96
N PRO A 9 -12.22 -23.28 -2.31
CA PRO A 9 -13.22 -22.50 -3.04
C PRO A 9 -13.37 -21.04 -2.59
N GLY A 10 -12.76 -20.66 -1.46
CA GLY A 10 -12.89 -19.32 -0.87
C GLY A 10 -11.57 -18.57 -0.94
N VAL A 11 -11.62 -17.32 -1.43
CA VAL A 11 -10.52 -16.35 -1.33
C VAL A 11 -10.86 -15.43 -0.16
N GLY A 12 -9.86 -15.13 0.67
CA GLY A 12 -9.97 -14.19 1.77
C GLY A 12 -10.07 -14.83 3.16
N ARG A 13 -10.00 -13.99 4.18
CA ARG A 13 -10.11 -14.39 5.59
C ARG A 13 -11.09 -13.51 6.34
N GLU A 14 -11.94 -14.15 7.12
CA GLU A 14 -12.83 -13.50 8.09
C GLU A 14 -12.14 -13.42 9.46
N SER A 15 -12.40 -12.31 10.15
CA SER A 15 -11.79 -11.94 11.44
C SER A 15 -10.28 -11.64 11.42
N GLY A 16 -9.85 -10.85 12.41
CA GLY A 16 -8.45 -10.46 12.56
C GLY A 16 -8.02 -9.36 11.60
N ILE A 17 -6.72 -9.04 11.62
CA ILE A 17 -6.15 -7.92 10.87
C ILE A 17 -6.21 -8.12 9.35
N ASP A 18 -6.24 -9.38 8.89
CA ASP A 18 -6.33 -9.71 7.48
C ASP A 18 -7.70 -9.34 6.90
N ALA A 19 -8.79 -9.64 7.62
CA ALA A 19 -10.15 -9.26 7.22
C ALA A 19 -10.31 -7.74 7.10
N VAL A 20 -9.73 -6.98 8.03
CA VAL A 20 -9.80 -5.50 8.04
C VAL A 20 -9.12 -4.88 6.82
N ARG A 21 -8.11 -5.55 6.26
CA ARG A 21 -7.43 -5.10 5.03
C ARG A 21 -8.25 -5.36 3.77
N GLU A 22 -9.14 -6.35 3.77
CA GLU A 22 -10.01 -6.61 2.62
C GLU A 22 -11.09 -5.53 2.43
N TYR A 23 -11.43 -4.80 3.49
CA TYR A 23 -12.36 -3.67 3.45
C TYR A 23 -11.69 -2.30 3.28
N GLN A 24 -10.37 -2.25 3.06
CA GLN A 24 -9.61 -1.01 2.89
C GLN A 24 -8.75 -1.08 1.63
N GLU A 25 -8.48 0.08 1.02
CA GLU A 25 -7.58 0.20 -0.12
C GLU A 25 -6.28 0.91 0.29
N THR A 26 -5.13 0.37 -0.14
CA THR A 26 -3.85 1.05 0.10
C THR A 26 -3.64 2.15 -0.93
N LYS A 27 -3.73 3.40 -0.47
CA LYS A 27 -3.33 4.57 -1.26
C LYS A 27 -1.95 5.05 -0.83
N SER A 28 -1.00 5.08 -1.77
CA SER A 28 0.33 5.66 -1.54
C SER A 28 0.36 7.12 -2.00
N VAL A 29 0.91 8.00 -1.15
CA VAL A 29 1.09 9.42 -1.45
C VAL A 29 2.52 9.79 -1.09
N TRP A 30 3.22 10.40 -2.03
CA TRP A 30 4.57 10.92 -1.82
C TRP A 30 4.52 12.44 -1.74
N ILE A 31 5.12 12.99 -0.67
CA ILE A 31 5.18 14.43 -0.44
C ILE A 31 6.65 14.81 -0.31
N SER A 32 7.13 15.70 -1.18
CA SER A 32 8.46 16.30 -1.04
C SER A 32 8.36 17.51 -0.12
N THR A 33 9.23 17.57 0.90
CA THR A 33 9.39 18.73 1.79
C THR A 33 10.60 19.59 1.41
N ALA A 34 11.28 19.28 0.30
CA ALA A 34 12.43 20.05 -0.15
C ALA A 34 11.99 21.48 -0.55
N THR A 35 12.76 22.49 -0.11
CA THR A 35 12.57 23.88 -0.50
C THR A 35 13.11 24.19 -1.89
N ASP A 36 14.09 23.40 -2.34
CA ASP A 36 14.75 23.54 -3.63
C ASP A 36 14.38 22.39 -4.57
N VAL A 37 14.33 22.68 -5.87
CA VAL A 37 14.04 21.69 -6.91
C VAL A 37 15.31 20.92 -7.29
N PRO A 38 15.20 19.61 -7.60
CA PRO A 38 16.33 18.85 -8.14
C PRO A 38 16.93 19.52 -9.37
N ALA A 39 18.25 19.54 -9.48
CA ALA A 39 18.93 20.08 -10.66
C ALA A 39 18.50 19.33 -11.93
N ASN A 40 18.34 20.07 -13.04
CA ASN A 40 17.89 19.51 -14.31
C ASN A 40 18.91 18.45 -14.81
N PRO A 41 18.51 17.17 -14.93
CA PRO A 41 19.43 16.09 -15.31
C PRO A 41 19.82 16.12 -16.80
N PHE A 42 19.21 16.98 -17.62
CA PHE A 42 19.42 17.04 -19.06
C PHE A 42 20.38 18.17 -19.51
N VAL A 43 20.90 18.96 -18.59
CA VAL A 43 21.92 19.98 -18.91
C VAL A 43 23.29 19.29 -18.94
N MET A 44 23.92 19.25 -20.13
CA MET A 44 25.28 18.74 -20.32
C MET A 44 26.28 19.73 -19.71
N ARG A 45 27.17 19.25 -18.84
CA ARG A 45 28.18 20.05 -18.12
C ARG A 45 29.55 19.92 -18.76
#